data_AF-A0A1V4I787-F1
#
_entry.id   AF-A0A1V4I787-F1
#
_cell.length_a   1.000
_cell.length_b   1.000
_cell.length_c   1.000
_cell.angle_alpha   90.00
_cell.angle_beta   90.00
_cell.angle_gamma   90.00
#
_symmetry.space_group_name_H-M   'P 1'
#
loop_
_entity.id
_entity.type
_entity.pdbx_description
1 polymer ?
#
loop_
_entity_poly.entity_id
_entity_poly.type
_entity_poly.pdbx_seq_one_letter_code
_entity_poly.pdbx_strand_id
1 'polypeptide(L)'
;MDHHAEAVASGSLAGYNAISQAFGYGTRILPRTTAIGDIIAYANEKMETKEGRINRYTFAGAEYFEHMKEVGLYTLDVKEIEKRIEKAGLKDVFKKKLV
;
A
#
# COMPACT_ATOMS: atom_id res chain seq x y z
N MET A 1 -8.54 -15.09 9.73
CA MET A 1 -9.26 -13.79 9.81
C MET A 1 -8.18 -12.73 9.60
N ASP A 2 -7.63 -12.61 8.38
CA ASP A 2 -6.22 -12.19 8.21
C ASP A 2 -6.05 -11.09 7.12
N HIS A 3 -7.02 -10.19 6.98
CA HIS A 3 -7.04 -9.14 5.92
C HIS A 3 -7.18 -7.71 6.48
N HIS A 4 -6.92 -7.51 7.77
CA HIS A 4 -7.26 -6.27 8.46
C HIS A 4 -6.36 -5.10 8.07
N ALA A 5 -5.05 -5.34 7.92
CA ALA A 5 -4.08 -4.26 7.74
C ALA A 5 -4.12 -3.69 6.30
N GLU A 6 -4.23 -4.55 5.29
CA GLU A 6 -4.28 -4.18 3.87
C GLU A 6 -5.53 -3.37 3.58
N ALA A 7 -6.69 -3.83 4.08
CA ALA A 7 -7.98 -3.17 3.88
C ALA A 7 -8.01 -1.79 4.56
N VAL A 8 -7.52 -1.68 5.80
CA VAL A 8 -7.45 -0.39 6.50
C VAL A 8 -6.49 0.57 5.79
N ALA A 9 -5.31 0.09 5.39
CA ALA A 9 -4.31 0.90 4.72
C ALA A 9 -4.77 1.41 3.34
N SER A 10 -5.23 0.51 2.47
CA SER A 10 -5.72 0.84 1.14
C SER A 10 -7.00 1.68 1.19
N GLY A 11 -7.93 1.37 2.10
CA GLY A 11 -9.15 2.14 2.34
C GLY A 11 -8.86 3.56 2.82
N SER A 12 -7.88 3.74 3.71
CA SER A 12 -7.45 5.07 4.16
C SER A 12 -6.86 5.91 3.02
N LEU A 13 -6.03 5.31 2.17
CA LEU A 13 -5.50 5.98 0.97
C LEU A 13 -6.63 6.34 -0.01
N ALA A 14 -7.57 5.43 -0.24
CA ALA A 14 -8.71 5.67 -1.13
C ALA A 14 -9.59 6.81 -0.62
N GLY A 15 -9.92 6.84 0.67
CA GLY A 15 -10.69 7.92 1.29
C GLY A 15 -9.97 9.27 1.19
N TYR A 16 -8.65 9.29 1.45
CA TYR A 16 -7.85 10.50 1.29
C TYR A 16 -7.84 11.00 -0.16
N ASN A 17 -7.69 10.10 -1.13
CA ASN A 17 -7.68 10.43 -2.54
C ASN A 17 -9.07 10.90 -3.03
N ALA A 18 -10.15 10.30 -2.54
CA ALA A 18 -11.51 10.69 -2.88
C ALA A 18 -11.80 12.13 -2.49
N ILE A 19 -11.45 12.54 -1.25
CA ILE A 19 -11.67 13.92 -0.82
C ILE A 19 -10.70 14.88 -1.53
N SER A 20 -9.46 14.45 -1.80
CA SER A 20 -8.50 15.25 -2.59
C SER A 20 -9.06 15.57 -3.97
N GLN A 21 -9.61 14.57 -4.67
CA GLN A 21 -10.27 14.76 -5.95
C GLN A 21 -11.50 15.68 -5.86
N ALA A 22 -12.32 15.51 -4.81
CA ALA A 22 -13.50 16.36 -4.59
C ALA A 22 -13.15 17.86 -4.46
N PHE A 23 -11.95 18.18 -3.98
CA PHE A 23 -11.43 19.55 -3.87
C PHE A 23 -10.53 19.98 -5.05
N GLY A 24 -10.43 19.18 -6.12
CA GLY A 24 -9.59 19.48 -7.28
C GLY A 24 -8.09 19.30 -7.06
N TYR A 25 -7.68 18.64 -5.98
CA TYR A 25 -6.29 18.26 -5.74
C TYR A 25 -5.94 16.93 -6.45
N GLY A 26 -4.66 16.75 -6.75
CA GLY A 26 -4.13 15.49 -7.28
C GLY A 26 -4.24 14.33 -6.30
N THR A 27 -4.43 13.12 -6.82
CA THR A 27 -4.37 11.88 -6.03
C THR A 27 -2.94 11.51 -5.68
N ARG A 28 -2.81 10.73 -4.61
CA ARG A 28 -1.53 10.18 -4.17
C ARG A 28 -1.40 8.74 -4.58
N ILE A 29 -0.28 8.45 -5.21
CA ILE A 29 0.18 7.09 -5.52
C ILE A 29 1.32 6.80 -4.55
N LEU A 30 1.18 5.73 -3.76
CA LEU A 30 2.24 5.29 -2.87
C LEU A 30 3.30 4.53 -3.71
N PRO A 31 4.60 4.78 -3.50
CA PRO A 31 5.64 4.12 -4.27
C PRO A 31 5.77 2.64 -3.86
N ARG A 32 6.22 1.80 -4.80
CA ARG A 32 6.56 0.38 -4.58
C ARG A 32 7.65 0.15 -3.53
N THR A 33 8.35 1.21 -3.12
CA THR A 33 9.26 1.15 -1.97
C THR A 33 8.53 1.07 -0.63
N THR A 34 7.19 1.07 -0.60
CA THR A 34 6.37 0.85 0.59
C THR A 34 5.53 -0.40 0.42
N ALA A 35 5.27 -1.15 1.50
CA ALA A 35 4.46 -2.37 1.44
C ALA A 35 3.04 -2.11 0.90
N ILE A 36 2.44 -0.96 1.20
CA ILE A 36 1.10 -0.61 0.71
C ILE A 36 1.14 -0.20 -0.77
N GLY A 37 2.15 0.56 -1.19
CA GLY A 37 2.31 0.91 -2.61
C GLY A 37 2.60 -0.32 -3.48
N ASP A 38 3.41 -1.24 -2.96
CA ASP A 38 3.78 -2.46 -3.66
C ASP A 38 2.61 -3.45 -3.77
N ILE A 39 1.83 -3.68 -2.70
CA ILE A 39 0.67 -4.59 -2.77
C ILE A 39 -0.40 -4.10 -3.75
N ILE A 40 -0.63 -2.78 -3.82
CA ILE A 40 -1.59 -2.20 -4.75
C ILE A 40 -1.09 -2.39 -6.19
N ALA A 41 0.19 -2.10 -6.46
CA ALA A 41 0.76 -2.25 -7.79
C ALA A 41 0.81 -3.72 -8.23
N TYR A 42 1.24 -4.61 -7.33
CA TYR A 42 1.31 -6.06 -7.56
C TYR A 42 -0.07 -6.65 -7.84
N ALA A 43 -1.08 -6.31 -7.02
CA ALA A 43 -2.44 -6.77 -7.24
C ALA A 43 -2.97 -6.29 -8.60
N ASN A 44 -2.79 -5.01 -8.93
CA ASN A 44 -3.23 -4.46 -10.22
C ASN A 44 -2.59 -5.19 -11.41
N GLU A 45 -1.27 -5.43 -11.37
CA GLU A 45 -0.56 -6.15 -12.43
C GLU A 45 -1.06 -7.58 -12.61
N LYS A 46 -1.38 -8.27 -11.52
CA LYS A 46 -1.88 -9.63 -11.59
C LYS A 46 -3.33 -9.71 -12.07
N MET A 47 -4.14 -8.69 -11.82
CA MET A 47 -5.54 -8.63 -12.26
C MET A 47 -5.71 -8.60 -13.80
N GLU A 48 -4.64 -8.32 -14.53
CA GLU A 48 -4.60 -8.42 -16.00
C GLU A 48 -4.82 -9.86 -16.49
N THR A 49 -4.51 -10.88 -15.67
CA THR A 49 -4.69 -12.30 -16.03
C THR A 49 -5.96 -12.89 -15.39
N LYS A 50 -6.54 -13.92 -16.02
CA LYS A 50 -7.70 -14.64 -15.45
C LYS A 50 -7.37 -15.27 -14.09
N GLU A 51 -6.17 -15.80 -13.95
CA GLU A 51 -5.68 -16.46 -12.74
C GLU A 51 -5.41 -15.47 -11.61
N GLY A 52 -4.85 -14.29 -11.90
CA GLY A 52 -4.62 -13.28 -10.87
C GLY A 52 -5.91 -12.68 -10.33
N ARG A 53 -7.00 -12.65 -11.11
CA ARG A 53 -8.32 -12.18 -10.64
C ARG A 53 -8.97 -13.05 -9.57
N ILE A 54 -8.60 -14.32 -9.47
CA ILE A 54 -9.14 -15.23 -8.44
C ILE A 54 -8.28 -15.26 -7.17
N ASN A 55 -7.06 -14.70 -7.22
CA ASN A 55 -6.13 -14.70 -6.11
C ASN A 55 -6.45 -13.59 -5.09
N ARG A 56 -6.06 -13.84 -3.84
CA ARG A 56 -6.05 -12.82 -2.77
C ARG A 56 -4.61 -12.41 -2.49
N TYR A 57 -4.39 -11.11 -2.35
CA TYR A 57 -3.10 -10.52 -2.02
C TYR A 57 -3.14 -10.00 -0.59
N THR A 58 -2.26 -10.51 0.28
CA THR A 58 -2.24 -10.17 1.71
C THR A 58 -0.80 -10.09 2.24
N PHE A 59 -0.58 -9.30 3.29
CA PHE A 59 0.68 -9.16 4.02
C PHE A 59 1.02 -10.38 4.90
N ALA A 60 0.07 -11.28 5.12
CA ALA A 60 0.21 -12.40 6.06
C ALA A 60 0.24 -13.79 5.39
N GLY A 61 0.19 -13.86 4.06
CA GLY A 61 0.31 -15.13 3.35
C GLY A 61 0.13 -15.04 1.84
N ALA A 62 0.05 -16.21 1.21
CA ALA A 62 -0.12 -16.38 -0.23
C ALA A 62 1.01 -15.73 -1.08
N GLU A 63 0.71 -15.55 -2.36
CA GLU A 63 1.65 -15.12 -3.40
C GLU A 63 2.32 -13.77 -3.07
N TYR A 64 1.55 -12.81 -2.54
CA TYR A 64 2.11 -11.49 -2.21
C TYR A 64 3.08 -11.52 -1.04
N PHE A 65 2.87 -12.37 -0.03
CA PHE A 65 3.78 -12.42 1.12
C PHE A 65 5.17 -12.90 0.70
N GLU A 66 5.26 -13.87 -0.21
CA GLU A 66 6.54 -14.31 -0.75
C GLU A 66 7.18 -13.20 -1.60
N HIS A 67 6.42 -12.56 -2.49
CA HIS A 67 6.90 -11.39 -3.25
C HIS A 67 7.42 -10.28 -2.33
N MET A 68 6.71 -9.96 -1.25
CA MET A 68 7.09 -8.93 -0.26
C MET A 68 8.45 -9.24 0.40
N LYS A 69 8.76 -10.53 0.63
CA LYS A 69 10.09 -10.94 1.10
C LYS A 69 11.14 -10.80 0.00
N GLU A 70 10.82 -11.24 -1.21
CA GLU A 70 11.73 -11.18 -2.38
C GLU A 70 12.17 -9.75 -2.69
N VAL A 71 11.26 -8.78 -2.61
CA VAL A 71 11.58 -7.36 -2.84
C VAL A 71 12.12 -6.63 -1.60
N GLY A 72 12.41 -7.36 -0.51
CA GLY A 72 13.02 -6.81 0.71
C GLY A 72 12.10 -5.88 1.51
N LEU A 73 10.78 -5.98 1.34
CA LEU A 73 9.82 -5.16 2.07
C LEU A 73 9.40 -5.78 3.41
N TYR A 74 9.50 -7.11 3.57
CA TYR A 74 9.20 -7.79 4.82
C TYR A 74 10.31 -7.57 5.86
N THR A 75 9.94 -6.90 6.97
CA THR A 75 10.80 -6.69 8.13
C THR A 75 9.92 -6.49 9.36
N LEU A 76 10.43 -6.85 10.54
CA LEU A 76 9.81 -6.55 11.83
C LEU A 76 10.53 -5.39 12.54
N ASP A 77 11.59 -4.85 11.94
CA ASP A 77 12.32 -3.70 12.49
C ASP A 77 11.55 -2.41 12.22
N VAL A 78 10.93 -1.88 13.28
CA VAL A 78 10.17 -0.63 13.25
C VAL A 78 11.03 0.55 12.78
N LYS A 79 12.31 0.61 13.16
CA LYS A 79 13.20 1.73 12.75
C LYS A 79 13.50 1.67 11.26
N GLU A 80 13.63 0.47 10.70
CA GLU A 80 13.80 0.29 9.27
C GLU A 80 12.54 0.76 8.51
N ILE A 81 11.36 0.38 9.01
CA ILE A 81 10.07 0.80 8.44
C ILE A 81 9.94 2.32 8.49
N GLU A 82 10.19 2.95 9.63
CA GLU A 82 10.15 4.41 9.79
C GLU A 82 11.09 5.11 8.80
N LYS A 83 12.35 4.66 8.73
CA LYS A 83 13.35 5.21 7.81
C LYS A 83 12.93 5.07 6.34
N ARG A 84 12.26 3.97 5.98
CA ARG A 84 11.74 3.73 4.62
C ARG A 84 10.62 4.72 4.28
N ILE A 85 9.68 4.93 5.22
CA ILE A 85 8.59 5.89 5.06
C ILE A 85 9.10 7.34 5.01
N GLU A 86 10.09 7.68 5.82
CA GLU A 86 10.77 8.98 5.79
C GLU A 86 11.48 9.24 4.46
N LYS A 87 12.27 8.27 3.98
CA LYS A 87 12.95 8.35 2.68
C LYS A 87 11.98 8.50 1.51
N ALA A 88 10.79 7.92 1.61
CA ALA A 88 9.73 8.07 0.62
C ALA A 88 9.00 9.43 0.69
N GLY A 89 9.32 10.27 1.68
CA GLY A 89 8.64 11.55 1.89
C GLY A 89 7.20 11.41 2.38
N LEU A 90 6.86 10.26 2.97
CA LEU A 90 5.48 9.89 3.34
C LEU A 90 5.19 10.02 4.83
N LYS A 91 6.19 10.39 5.64
CA LYS A 91 5.99 10.64 7.07
C LYS A 91 4.91 11.71 7.24
N ASP A 92 3.91 11.40 8.05
CA ASP A 92 2.79 12.30 8.38
C ASP A 92 1.94 12.77 7.18
N VAL A 93 1.97 12.06 6.05
CA VAL A 93 1.29 12.45 4.80
C VAL A 93 -0.23 12.65 4.95
N PHE A 94 -0.87 12.00 5.92
CA PHE A 94 -2.29 12.14 6.22
C PHE A 94 -2.60 13.16 7.32
N LYS A 95 -1.60 13.72 8.02
CA LYS A 95 -1.83 14.74 9.07
C LYS A 95 -2.25 16.10 8.50
N LYS A 96 -1.94 16.37 7.23
CA LYS A 96 -2.32 17.63 6.58
C LYS A 96 -3.85 17.68 6.41
N LYS A 97 -4.48 18.60 7.14
CA LYS A 97 -5.87 18.97 6.92
C LYS A 97 -6.06 19.49 5.48
N LEU A 98 -7.04 18.91 4.79
CA LEU A 98 -7.47 19.38 3.47
C LEU A 98 -8.55 20.48 3.58
N VAL A 99 -9.14 20.63 4.78
CA VAL A 99 -10.14 21.62 5.18
C VAL A 99 -9.92 22.06 6.61
#